data_AF-A0A535CKK6-F1
#
_entry.id   AF-A0A535CKK6-F1
#
_cell.length_a   1.000
_cell.length_b   1.000
_cell.length_c   1.000
_cell.angle_alpha   90.00
_cell.angle_beta   90.00
_cell.angle_gamma   90.00
#
_symmetry.space_group_name_H-M   'P 1'
#
loop_
_entity.id
_entity.type
_entity.pdbx_description
1 polymer ?
#
loop_
_entity_poly.entity_id
_entity_poly.type
_entity_poly.pdbx_seq_one_letter_code
_entity_poly.pdbx_strand_id
1 'polypeptide(L)'
;MAEIAHLLGGAFDLDGFVRTHPDVAARSPGFRPPLLSDPFEMLVTAVTAQQISLRAAAVMRAGLVRRFGSRVSHDGVEWWRFPDQAAVRGGDLTGLKLSRIKIRSIAALAEADLDVAHLDDEAVITRLSELPGIGRWTSEWFLARCLGRPNIVAAGDLVVRKAVAAWFSEDAIWSERQVR
;
A
#
# COMPACT_ATOMS: atom_id res chain seq x y z
N MET A 1 -5.75 12.92 16.97
CA MET A 1 -4.32 13.28 16.82
C MET A 1 -3.44 12.08 16.47
N ALA A 2 -3.53 10.95 17.18
CA ALA A 2 -2.68 9.77 16.91
C ALA A 2 -2.82 9.21 15.48
N GLU A 3 -4.04 9.08 14.96
CA GLU A 3 -4.28 8.59 13.59
C GLU A 3 -3.72 9.53 12.51
N ILE A 4 -3.95 10.85 12.65
CA ILE A 4 -3.36 11.85 11.75
C ILE A 4 -1.83 11.78 11.79
N ALA A 5 -1.24 11.65 12.98
CA ALA A 5 0.21 11.49 13.11
C ALA A 5 0.69 10.23 12.39
N HIS A 6 -0.02 9.10 12.50
CA HIS A 6 0.30 7.88 11.77
C HIS A 6 0.23 8.08 10.25
N LEU A 7 -0.85 8.66 9.73
CA LEU A 7 -1.01 8.94 8.29
C LEU A 7 0.13 9.83 7.74
N LEU A 8 0.65 10.74 8.56
CA LEU A 8 1.76 11.62 8.21
C LEU A 8 3.14 11.02 8.52
N GLY A 9 3.21 9.73 8.88
CA GLY A 9 4.46 9.03 9.18
C GLY A 9 5.15 9.53 10.47
N GLY A 10 4.41 10.10 11.41
CA GLY A 10 4.92 10.75 12.61
C GLY A 10 5.74 9.86 13.54
N ALA A 11 5.59 8.53 13.44
CA ALA A 11 6.40 7.56 14.19
C ALA A 11 7.78 7.29 13.55
N PHE A 12 8.04 7.79 12.34
CA PHE A 12 9.32 7.62 11.67
C PHE A 12 10.42 8.44 12.36
N ASP A 13 11.52 7.78 12.75
CA ASP A 13 12.71 8.42 13.32
C ASP A 13 13.48 9.21 12.24
N LEU A 14 12.96 10.39 11.94
CA LEU A 14 13.55 11.27 10.94
C LEU A 14 14.97 11.71 11.33
N ASP A 15 15.22 11.99 12.60
CA ASP A 15 16.53 12.46 13.04
C ASP A 15 17.57 11.34 12.93
N GLY A 16 17.21 10.11 13.29
CA GLY A 16 18.04 8.93 13.05
C GLY A 16 18.29 8.67 11.57
N PHE A 17 17.26 8.80 10.73
CA PHE A 17 17.41 8.68 9.29
C PHE A 17 18.36 9.74 8.72
N VAL A 18 18.24 11.01 9.13
CA VAL A 18 19.13 12.10 8.70
C VAL A 18 20.58 11.85 9.14
N ARG A 19 20.79 11.35 10.36
CA ARG A 19 22.15 11.01 10.84
C ARG A 19 22.79 9.88 10.05
N THR A 20 22.00 8.89 9.61
CA THR A 20 22.50 7.68 8.95
C THR A 20 22.58 7.79 7.44
N HIS A 21 21.68 8.57 6.82
CA HIS A 21 21.55 8.72 5.36
C HIS A 21 21.43 10.22 4.98
N PRO A 22 22.44 11.05 5.33
CA PRO A 22 22.33 12.51 5.17
C PRO A 22 22.19 12.96 3.70
N ASP A 23 22.80 12.23 2.78
CA ASP A 23 22.72 12.44 1.33
C ASP A 23 21.31 12.19 0.78
N VAL A 24 20.65 11.12 1.24
CA VAL A 24 19.25 10.83 0.89
C VAL A 24 18.32 11.88 1.48
N ALA A 25 18.49 12.19 2.77
CA ALA A 25 17.64 13.14 3.48
C ALA A 25 17.73 14.57 2.89
N ALA A 26 18.91 14.97 2.40
CA ALA A 26 19.12 16.28 1.79
C ALA A 26 18.28 16.51 0.51
N ARG A 27 17.87 15.45 -0.20
CA ARG A 27 17.02 15.60 -1.40
C ARG A 27 15.58 15.96 -1.08
N SER A 28 15.10 15.58 0.09
CA SER A 28 13.73 15.83 0.55
C SER A 28 13.72 16.14 2.06
N PRO A 29 14.23 17.32 2.48
CA PRO A 29 14.31 17.64 3.90
C PRO A 29 12.94 17.61 4.59
N GLY A 30 12.87 16.96 5.76
CA GLY A 30 11.62 16.87 6.54
C GLY A 30 10.64 15.80 6.06
N PHE A 31 10.93 15.10 4.97
CA PHE A 31 10.02 14.10 4.41
C PHE A 31 9.84 12.90 5.35
N ARG A 32 8.58 12.55 5.59
CA ARG A 32 8.17 11.30 6.24
C ARG A 32 7.31 10.51 5.26
N PRO A 33 7.54 9.19 5.10
CA PRO A 33 6.70 8.38 4.24
C PRO A 33 5.23 8.45 4.72
N PRO A 34 4.27 8.91 3.89
CA PRO A 34 2.88 8.91 4.28
C PRO A 34 2.39 7.47 4.46
N LEU A 35 1.47 7.20 5.38
CA LEU A 35 0.95 5.85 5.62
C LEU A 35 -0.55 5.78 5.35
N LEU A 36 -1.06 4.56 5.24
CA LEU A 36 -2.47 4.22 5.20
C LEU A 36 -2.79 3.41 6.45
N SER A 37 -3.67 3.92 7.30
CA SER A 37 -3.98 3.29 8.59
C SER A 37 -4.81 2.01 8.46
N ASP A 38 -5.66 1.90 7.44
CA ASP A 38 -6.55 0.75 7.24
C ASP A 38 -5.87 -0.35 6.40
N PRO A 39 -5.67 -1.57 6.96
CA PRO A 39 -5.03 -2.67 6.25
C PRO A 39 -5.76 -3.09 4.98
N PHE A 40 -7.09 -3.11 5.01
CA PHE A 40 -7.90 -3.53 3.89
C PHE A 40 -7.79 -2.54 2.73
N GLU A 41 -7.94 -1.24 2.99
CA GLU A 41 -7.78 -0.17 2.00
C GLU A 41 -6.37 -0.19 1.39
N MET A 42 -5.32 -0.38 2.20
CA MET A 42 -3.95 -0.49 1.68
C MET A 42 -3.79 -1.69 0.74
N LEU A 43 -4.25 -2.87 1.15
CA LEU A 43 -4.12 -4.09 0.34
C LEU A 43 -4.96 -4.01 -0.94
N VAL A 44 -6.19 -3.50 -0.88
CA VAL A 44 -7.02 -3.26 -2.07
C VAL A 44 -6.36 -2.22 -2.98
N THR A 45 -5.71 -1.20 -2.42
CA THR A 45 -4.94 -0.21 -3.19
C THR A 45 -3.77 -0.85 -3.93
N ALA A 46 -3.01 -1.72 -3.28
CA ALA A 46 -1.93 -2.46 -3.92
C ALA A 46 -2.45 -3.44 -4.99
N VAL A 47 -3.47 -4.24 -4.68
CA VAL A 47 -4.11 -5.18 -5.63
C VAL A 47 -4.62 -4.46 -6.87
N THR A 48 -5.30 -3.32 -6.70
CA THR A 48 -5.80 -2.54 -7.85
C THR A 48 -4.65 -1.98 -8.68
N ALA A 49 -3.51 -1.62 -8.08
CA ALA A 49 -2.34 -1.10 -8.79
C ALA A 49 -1.49 -2.16 -9.52
N GLN A 50 -1.65 -3.46 -9.22
CA GLN A 50 -0.87 -4.52 -9.86
C GLN A 50 -0.95 -4.46 -11.39
N GLN A 51 0.24 -4.45 -12.03
CA GLN A 51 0.45 -4.60 -13.48
C GLN A 51 -0.26 -3.56 -14.37
N ILE A 52 -0.70 -2.43 -13.81
CA ILE A 52 -1.42 -1.38 -14.56
C ILE A 52 -0.97 0.02 -14.16
N SER A 53 -1.44 1.04 -14.87
CA SER A 53 -1.19 2.42 -14.49
C SER A 53 -1.97 2.82 -13.23
N LEU A 54 -1.40 3.77 -12.46
CA LEU A 54 -2.07 4.34 -11.28
C LEU A 54 -3.43 4.98 -11.63
N ARG A 55 -3.56 5.54 -12.83
CA ARG A 55 -4.83 6.09 -13.33
C ARG A 55 -5.90 5.01 -13.50
N ALA A 56 -5.55 3.87 -14.10
CA ALA A 56 -6.49 2.75 -14.24
C ALA A 56 -6.88 2.17 -12.88
N ALA A 57 -5.91 2.04 -11.96
CA ALA A 57 -6.16 1.60 -10.60
C ALA A 57 -7.11 2.54 -9.83
N ALA A 58 -6.93 3.86 -9.99
CA ALA A 58 -7.81 4.86 -9.40
C ALA A 58 -9.26 4.75 -9.90
N VAL A 59 -9.49 4.42 -11.17
CA VAL A 59 -10.83 4.17 -11.71
C VAL A 59 -11.50 2.96 -11.04
N MET A 60 -10.74 1.86 -10.84
CA MET A 60 -11.26 0.67 -10.15
C MET A 60 -11.64 1.00 -8.70
N ARG A 61 -10.76 1.70 -7.97
CA ARG A 61 -11.03 2.14 -6.59
C ARG A 61 -12.21 3.09 -6.50
N ALA A 62 -12.33 4.05 -7.41
CA ALA A 62 -13.50 4.93 -7.45
C ALA A 62 -14.81 4.15 -7.72
N GLY A 63 -14.74 3.04 -8.47
CA GLY A 63 -15.87 2.13 -8.63
C GLY A 63 -16.26 1.43 -7.33
N LEU A 64 -15.28 0.90 -6.59
CA LEU A 64 -15.49 0.28 -5.26
C LEU A 64 -16.11 1.28 -4.28
N VAL A 65 -15.53 2.48 -4.17
CA VAL A 65 -16.01 3.54 -3.28
C VAL A 65 -17.45 3.94 -3.61
N ARG A 66 -17.81 4.09 -4.89
CA ARG A 66 -19.19 4.42 -5.27
C ARG A 66 -20.19 3.30 -4.99
N ARG A 67 -19.75 2.04 -5.00
CA ARG A 67 -20.64 0.88 -4.82
C ARG A 67 -20.80 0.49 -3.35
N PHE A 68 -19.71 0.48 -2.60
CA PHE A 68 -19.67 -0.05 -1.25
C PHE A 68 -19.27 1.00 -0.21
N GLY A 69 -18.69 2.12 -0.64
CA GLY A 69 -18.30 3.20 0.27
C GLY A 69 -19.51 3.96 0.82
N SER A 70 -19.24 4.77 1.84
CA SER A 70 -20.25 5.62 2.48
C SER A 70 -19.91 7.10 2.29
N ARG A 71 -20.93 7.96 2.37
CA ARG A 71 -20.72 9.41 2.41
C ARG A 71 -20.60 9.89 3.84
N VAL A 72 -19.70 10.83 4.08
CA VAL A 72 -19.51 11.50 5.36
C VAL A 72 -19.54 13.01 5.10
N SER A 73 -20.32 13.74 5.89
CA SER A 73 -20.35 15.20 5.83
C SER A 73 -19.52 15.80 6.95
N HIS A 74 -18.66 16.75 6.63
CA HIS A 74 -17.88 17.52 7.59
C HIS A 74 -17.75 18.96 7.09
N ASP A 75 -18.07 19.94 7.94
CA ASP A 75 -18.06 21.37 7.63
C ASP A 75 -18.80 21.75 6.34
N GLY A 76 -19.94 21.09 6.09
CA GLY A 76 -20.77 21.32 4.90
C GLY A 76 -20.21 20.73 3.61
N VAL A 77 -19.08 20.02 3.67
CA VAL A 77 -18.48 19.30 2.53
C VAL A 77 -18.79 17.81 2.65
N GLU A 78 -19.28 17.22 1.57
CA GLU A 78 -19.45 15.76 1.47
C GLU A 78 -18.18 15.08 0.97
N TRP A 79 -17.77 14.04 1.68
CA TRP A 79 -16.62 13.20 1.38
C TRP A 79 -17.08 11.77 1.17
N TRP A 80 -16.29 11.02 0.39
CA TRP A 80 -16.45 9.57 0.29
C TRP A 80 -15.46 8.87 1.20
N ARG A 81 -15.96 7.92 1.99
CA ARG A 81 -15.14 7.00 2.76
C ARG A 81 -14.93 5.71 1.95
N PHE A 82 -13.69 5.20 1.99
CA PHE A 82 -13.40 3.88 1.43
C PHE A 82 -14.21 2.80 2.17
N PRO A 83 -14.73 1.78 1.47
CA PRO A 83 -15.49 0.71 2.12
C PRO A 83 -14.59 -0.12 3.05
N ASP A 84 -15.11 -0.50 4.21
CA ASP A 84 -14.46 -1.48 5.08
C ASP A 84 -14.71 -2.92 4.59
N GLN A 85 -14.10 -3.90 5.27
CA GLN A 85 -14.27 -5.31 4.94
C GLN A 85 -15.74 -5.75 4.98
N ALA A 86 -16.53 -5.26 5.96
CA ALA A 86 -17.92 -5.65 6.13
C ALA A 86 -18.81 -5.17 4.97
N ALA A 87 -18.57 -3.96 4.47
CA ALA A 87 -19.30 -3.40 3.34
C ALA A 87 -19.03 -4.13 2.01
N VAL A 88 -17.84 -4.71 1.85
CA VAL A 88 -17.46 -5.47 0.64
C VAL A 88 -17.82 -6.96 0.75
N ARG A 89 -17.92 -7.49 1.97
CA ARG A 89 -18.16 -8.91 2.24
C ARG A 89 -19.42 -9.43 1.52
N GLY A 90 -19.26 -10.48 0.72
CA GLY A 90 -20.35 -11.05 -0.08
C GLY A 90 -20.90 -10.15 -1.21
N GLY A 91 -20.30 -8.97 -1.44
CA GLY A 91 -20.74 -8.01 -2.43
C GLY A 91 -20.37 -8.37 -3.88
N ASP A 92 -21.14 -7.85 -4.84
CA ASP A 92 -20.87 -8.03 -6.27
C ASP A 92 -19.77 -7.08 -6.77
N LEU A 93 -18.58 -7.64 -6.99
CA LEU A 93 -17.41 -6.94 -7.51
C LEU A 93 -17.36 -6.86 -9.06
N THR A 94 -18.34 -7.41 -9.76
CA THR A 94 -18.39 -7.37 -11.22
C THR A 94 -18.65 -5.96 -11.76
N GLY A 95 -18.27 -5.70 -13.02
CA GLY A 95 -18.45 -4.38 -13.64
C GLY A 95 -17.52 -3.26 -13.11
N LEU A 96 -16.66 -3.54 -12.11
CA LEU A 96 -15.72 -2.58 -11.52
C LEU A 96 -14.40 -2.41 -12.29
N LYS A 97 -14.34 -2.93 -13.52
CA LYS A 97 -13.11 -3.02 -14.35
C LYS A 97 -11.98 -3.82 -13.69
N LEU A 98 -12.29 -4.58 -12.64
CA LEU A 98 -11.38 -5.50 -11.99
C LEU A 98 -11.21 -6.77 -12.86
N SER A 99 -9.99 -7.30 -12.94
CA SER A 99 -9.78 -8.62 -13.52
C SER A 99 -10.31 -9.71 -12.57
N ARG A 100 -10.53 -10.92 -13.09
CA ARG A 100 -10.98 -12.07 -12.28
C ARG A 100 -10.09 -12.32 -11.05
N ILE A 101 -8.77 -12.21 -11.20
CA ILE A 101 -7.86 -12.39 -10.07
C ILE A 101 -8.05 -11.29 -9.02
N LYS A 102 -8.14 -10.01 -9.42
CA LYS A 102 -8.34 -8.89 -8.48
C LYS A 102 -9.69 -8.98 -7.76
N ILE A 103 -10.75 -9.44 -8.44
CA ILE A 103 -12.04 -9.74 -7.81
C ILE A 103 -11.85 -10.79 -6.70
N ARG A 104 -11.20 -11.92 -6.99
CA ARG A 104 -10.94 -12.96 -5.99
C ARG A 104 -10.06 -12.46 -4.84
N SER A 105 -9.04 -11.66 -5.13
CA SER A 105 -8.16 -11.06 -4.11
C SER A 105 -8.95 -10.17 -3.15
N ILE A 106 -9.76 -9.25 -3.67
CA ILE A 106 -10.54 -8.30 -2.86
C ILE A 106 -11.62 -9.04 -2.06
N ALA A 107 -12.29 -10.02 -2.66
CA ALA A 107 -13.26 -10.85 -1.94
C ALA A 107 -12.60 -11.64 -0.80
N ALA A 108 -11.42 -12.23 -1.02
CA ALA A 108 -10.67 -12.92 0.02
C ALA A 108 -10.19 -11.97 1.13
N LEU A 109 -9.74 -10.77 0.77
CA LEU A 109 -9.37 -9.72 1.73
C LEU A 109 -10.55 -9.27 2.60
N ALA A 110 -11.77 -9.23 2.06
CA ALA A 110 -12.97 -8.87 2.84
C ALA A 110 -13.33 -9.91 3.93
N GLU A 111 -12.84 -11.14 3.78
CA GLU A 111 -13.04 -12.24 4.75
C GLU A 111 -11.82 -12.49 5.63
N ALA A 112 -10.64 -12.03 5.24
CA ALA A 112 -9.38 -12.31 5.91
C ALA A 112 -9.27 -11.61 7.28
N ASP A 113 -8.59 -12.27 8.21
CA ASP A 113 -8.05 -11.59 9.39
C ASP A 113 -6.77 -10.84 9.01
N LEU A 114 -6.83 -9.51 9.14
CA LEU A 114 -5.74 -8.59 8.76
C LEU A 114 -5.02 -8.01 9.98
N ASP A 115 -5.32 -8.48 11.20
CA ASP A 115 -4.52 -8.17 12.39
C ASP A 115 -3.20 -8.95 12.36
N VAL A 116 -2.24 -8.44 11.59
CA VAL A 116 -0.92 -9.03 11.40
C VAL A 116 0.21 -8.12 11.87
N ALA A 117 -0.11 -6.97 12.45
CA ALA A 117 0.87 -5.94 12.82
C ALA A 117 1.87 -6.41 13.90
N HIS A 118 1.47 -7.40 14.70
CA HIS A 118 2.26 -7.99 15.76
C HIS A 118 3.29 -9.03 15.26
N LEU A 119 3.18 -9.45 14.00
CA LEU A 119 4.08 -10.43 13.39
C LEU A 119 5.36 -9.75 12.87
N ASP A 120 6.41 -10.56 12.69
CA ASP A 120 7.59 -10.14 11.94
C ASP A 120 7.30 -10.06 10.42
N ASP A 121 8.20 -9.40 9.69
CA ASP A 121 7.98 -9.05 8.28
C ASP A 121 7.78 -10.29 7.38
N GLU A 122 8.53 -11.37 7.62
CA GLU A 122 8.43 -12.60 6.81
C GLU A 122 7.18 -13.42 7.15
N ALA A 123 6.76 -13.42 8.42
CA ALA A 123 5.49 -14.00 8.85
C ALA A 123 4.29 -13.26 8.24
N VAL A 124 4.31 -11.93 8.20
CA VAL A 124 3.29 -11.14 7.48
C VAL A 124 3.25 -11.50 6.00
N ILE A 125 4.42 -11.56 5.34
CA ILE A 125 4.50 -11.91 3.91
C ILE A 125 3.92 -13.29 3.65
N THR A 126 4.29 -14.27 4.49
CA THR A 126 3.81 -15.66 4.38
C THR A 126 2.29 -15.70 4.53
N ARG A 127 1.74 -15.10 5.59
CA ARG A 127 0.31 -15.07 5.87
C ARG A 127 -0.50 -14.42 4.74
N LEU A 128 -0.07 -13.26 4.27
CA LEU A 128 -0.76 -12.55 3.18
C LEU A 128 -0.65 -13.29 1.85
N SER A 129 0.43 -14.03 1.60
CA SER A 129 0.63 -14.78 0.36
C SER A 129 -0.28 -16.02 0.23
N GLU A 130 -0.96 -16.41 1.30
CA GLU A 130 -2.02 -17.44 1.25
C GLU A 130 -3.27 -16.95 0.50
N LEU A 131 -3.46 -15.64 0.41
CA LEU A 131 -4.60 -15.03 -0.26
C LEU A 131 -4.39 -14.98 -1.78
N PRO A 132 -5.44 -15.27 -2.58
CA PRO A 132 -5.31 -15.37 -4.04
C PRO A 132 -4.82 -14.04 -4.64
N GLY A 133 -3.76 -14.09 -5.45
CA GLY A 133 -3.24 -12.91 -6.15
C GLY A 133 -2.49 -11.91 -5.26
N ILE A 134 -2.24 -12.28 -4.01
CA ILE A 134 -1.37 -11.55 -3.08
C ILE A 134 -0.07 -12.34 -2.96
N GLY A 135 1.05 -11.65 -3.05
CA GLY A 135 2.37 -12.24 -2.94
C GLY A 135 3.36 -11.18 -2.45
N ARG A 136 4.65 -11.54 -2.37
CA ARG A 136 5.70 -10.72 -1.77
C ARG A 136 5.65 -9.24 -2.15
N TRP A 137 5.55 -8.89 -3.44
CA TRP A 137 5.46 -7.48 -3.87
C TRP A 137 4.30 -6.71 -3.20
N THR A 138 3.12 -7.34 -3.07
CA THR A 138 1.94 -6.69 -2.44
C THR A 138 2.14 -6.60 -0.93
N SER A 139 2.68 -7.66 -0.33
CA SER A 139 2.94 -7.73 1.11
C SER A 139 4.03 -6.73 1.55
N GLU A 140 5.09 -6.55 0.77
CA GLU A 140 6.14 -5.55 1.03
C GLU A 140 5.59 -4.12 0.96
N TRP A 141 4.73 -3.83 -0.02
CA TRP A 141 4.03 -2.55 -0.06
C TRP A 141 3.13 -2.34 1.18
N PHE A 142 2.43 -3.38 1.62
CA PHE A 142 1.62 -3.34 2.85
C PHE A 142 2.49 -3.08 4.09
N LEU A 143 3.59 -3.80 4.26
CA LEU A 143 4.54 -3.58 5.36
C LEU A 143 5.09 -2.15 5.39
N ALA A 144 5.50 -1.63 4.23
CA ALA A 144 6.08 -0.29 4.13
C ALA A 144 5.06 0.84 4.30
N ARG A 145 3.83 0.67 3.78
CA ARG A 145 2.85 1.77 3.65
C ARG A 145 1.70 1.71 4.65
N CYS A 146 1.43 0.56 5.25
CA CYS A 146 0.43 0.43 6.32
C CYS A 146 1.11 0.22 7.67
N LEU A 147 1.99 -0.77 7.79
CA LEU A 147 2.70 -1.01 9.06
C LEU A 147 3.87 -0.05 9.30
N GLY A 148 4.26 0.74 8.30
CA GLY A 148 5.32 1.73 8.42
C GLY A 148 6.69 1.14 8.72
N ARG A 149 6.96 -0.10 8.30
CA ARG A 149 8.25 -0.78 8.52
C ARG A 149 9.35 -0.08 7.69
N PRO A 150 10.34 0.57 8.33
CA PRO A 150 11.29 1.45 7.63
C PRO A 150 12.34 0.68 6.80
N ASN A 151 12.55 -0.60 7.11
CA ASN A 151 13.58 -1.44 6.48
C ASN A 151 13.01 -2.32 5.36
N ILE A 152 11.77 -2.09 4.92
CA ILE A 152 11.16 -2.83 3.83
C ILE A 152 11.30 -2.08 2.52
N VAL A 153 11.90 -2.77 1.55
CA VAL A 153 11.98 -2.34 0.15
C VAL A 153 11.11 -3.26 -0.70
N ALA A 154 10.13 -2.69 -1.41
CA ALA A 154 9.34 -3.42 -2.40
C ALA A 154 10.16 -3.66 -3.67
N ALA A 155 11.22 -4.47 -3.56
CA ALA A 155 12.26 -4.63 -4.58
C ALA A 155 11.74 -5.19 -5.92
N GLY A 156 10.61 -5.90 -5.90
CA GLY A 156 9.93 -6.36 -7.12
C GLY A 156 9.28 -5.24 -7.93
N ASP A 157 9.15 -4.03 -7.37
CA ASP A 157 8.50 -2.90 -8.02
C ASP A 157 9.42 -2.22 -9.05
N LEU A 158 8.93 -2.09 -10.29
CA LEU A 158 9.71 -1.50 -11.37
C LEU A 158 10.08 -0.04 -11.11
N VAL A 159 9.21 0.75 -10.46
CA VAL A 159 9.48 2.15 -10.17
C VAL A 159 10.53 2.26 -9.07
N VAL A 160 10.46 1.41 -8.04
CA VAL A 160 11.51 1.32 -7.00
C VAL A 160 12.84 0.95 -7.64
N ARG A 161 12.89 -0.08 -8.48
CA ARG A 161 14.12 -0.50 -9.18
C ARG A 161 14.71 0.61 -10.06
N LYS A 162 13.87 1.36 -10.77
CA LYS A 162 14.29 2.54 -11.54
C LYS A 162 14.83 3.66 -10.65
N ALA A 163 14.18 3.93 -9.52
CA ALA A 163 14.62 4.95 -8.59
C ALA A 163 15.98 4.60 -7.97
N VAL A 164 16.21 3.33 -7.63
CA VAL A 164 17.49 2.83 -7.11
C VAL A 164 18.59 2.91 -8.19
N ALA A 165 18.34 2.44 -9.42
CA ALA A 165 19.31 2.57 -10.50
C ALA A 165 19.68 4.05 -10.77
N ALA A 166 18.69 4.94 -10.83
CA ALA A 166 18.92 6.37 -10.99
C ALA A 166 19.70 6.99 -9.82
N TRP A 167 19.48 6.51 -8.59
CA TRP A 167 20.25 6.96 -7.42
C TRP A 167 21.74 6.64 -7.57
N PHE A 168 22.07 5.43 -8.02
CA PHE A 168 23.46 5.00 -8.24
C PHE A 168 24.03 5.41 -9.60
N SER A 169 23.31 6.22 -10.38
CA SER A 169 23.73 6.67 -11.73
C SER A 169 24.02 5.51 -12.68
N GLU A 170 23.19 4.47 -12.58
CA GLU A 170 23.27 3.26 -13.39
C GLU A 170 22.31 3.35 -14.57
N ASP A 171 22.84 3.13 -15.79
CA ASP A 171 22.03 3.13 -17.02
C ASP A 171 21.09 1.91 -17.08
N ALA A 172 21.48 0.80 -16.48
CA ALA A 172 20.72 -0.44 -16.47
C ALA A 172 19.84 -0.56 -15.21
N ILE A 173 18.57 -0.92 -15.39
CA ILE A 173 17.66 -1.20 -14.27
C ILE A 173 18.13 -2.45 -13.54
N TRP A 174 18.49 -2.30 -12.27
CA TRP A 174 18.91 -3.40 -11.40
C TRP A 174 17.85 -4.48 -11.28
N SER A 175 18.25 -5.74 -11.15
CA SER A 175 17.33 -6.85 -10.84
C SER A 175 16.75 -6.72 -9.44
N GLU A 176 15.61 -7.38 -9.16
CA GLU A 176 15.04 -7.42 -7.80
C GLU A 176 16.06 -7.88 -6.76
N ARG A 177 16.88 -8.89 -7.09
CA ARG A 177 17.93 -9.44 -6.21
C ARG A 177 19.04 -8.42 -5.90
N GLN A 178 19.30 -7.47 -6.77
CA GLN A 178 20.32 -6.43 -6.53
C GLN A 178 19.77 -5.27 -5.70
N VAL A 179 18.47 -5.01 -5.77
CA VAL A 179 17.81 -3.95 -4.99
C VAL A 179 17.55 -4.40 -3.55
N ARG A 180 17.32 -5.69 -3.35
CA ARG A 180 17.16 -6.31 -2.03
C ARG A 180 18.51 -6.50 -1.35
#